data_AF-A0A1J3GXD2-F1
#
_entry.id   AF-A0A1J3GXD2-F1
#
_cell.length_a   1.000
_cell.length_b   1.000
_cell.length_c   1.000
_cell.angle_alpha   90.00
_cell.angle_beta   90.00
_cell.angle_gamma   90.00
#
_symmetry.space_group_name_H-M   'P 1'
#
loop_
_entity.id
_entity.type
_entity.pdbx_description
1 polymer ?
#
loop_
_entity_poly.entity_id
_entity_poly.type
_entity_poly.pdbx_seq_one_letter_code
_entity_poly.pdbx_strand_id
1 'polypeptide(L)'
;EDKRFNIFKDNLKFIDLHNDNNKNATYKLGLTRFADLTNDEYRSLYLGARTEPARGIAKAKNVNLKYLAAVKGEELPETVDWRQNGAVNPIKDQGTCGSCW
;
A
#
# COMPACT_ATOMS: atom_id res chain seq x y z
N GLU A 1 21.87 1.25 21.97
CA GLU A 1 21.40 0.18 21.07
C GLU A 1 20.04 -0.41 21.48
N ASP A 2 19.65 -0.30 22.76
CA ASP A 2 18.48 -1.01 23.30
C ASP A 2 17.12 -0.61 22.74
N LYS A 3 16.91 0.66 22.33
CA LYS A 3 15.59 1.13 21.86
C LYS A 3 15.11 0.42 20.59
N ARG A 4 15.96 0.37 19.55
CA ARG A 4 15.60 -0.26 18.26
C ARG A 4 15.41 -1.76 18.40
N PHE A 5 16.28 -2.40 19.19
CA PHE A 5 16.17 -3.82 19.50
C PHE A 5 14.88 -4.17 20.27
N ASN A 6 14.49 -3.34 21.24
CA ASN A 6 13.24 -3.55 21.98
C ASN A 6 12.01 -3.41 21.08
N ILE A 7 11.97 -2.39 20.21
CA ILE A 7 10.89 -2.23 19.21
C ILE A 7 10.83 -3.45 18.29
N PHE A 8 11.97 -3.91 17.80
CA PHE A 8 12.05 -5.12 16.99
C PHE A 8 11.48 -6.35 17.71
N LYS A 9 11.86 -6.56 18.97
CA LYS A 9 11.36 -7.67 19.79
C LYS A 9 9.85 -7.61 19.98
N ASP A 10 9.30 -6.42 20.20
CA ASP A 10 7.85 -6.26 20.38
C ASP A 10 7.10 -6.47 19.06
N ASN A 11 7.62 -5.99 17.93
CA ASN A 11 7.06 -6.24 16.62
C ASN A 11 7.16 -7.72 16.21
N LEU A 12 8.24 -8.42 16.56
CA LEU A 12 8.37 -9.87 16.32
C LEU A 12 7.30 -10.66 17.09
N LYS A 13 7.11 -10.35 18.38
CA LYS A 13 6.03 -10.97 19.17
C LYS A 13 4.66 -10.70 18.58
N PHE A 14 4.42 -9.49 18.06
CA PHE A 14 3.17 -9.14 17.40
C PHE A 14 2.94 -9.96 16.13
N ILE A 15 3.99 -10.17 15.32
CA ILE A 15 3.95 -11.01 14.12
C ILE A 15 3.60 -12.45 14.48
N ASP A 16 4.29 -13.03 15.47
CA ASP A 16 4.07 -14.41 15.90
C ASP A 16 2.64 -14.59 16.42
N LEU A 17 2.18 -13.68 17.29
CA LEU A 17 0.83 -13.71 17.83
C LEU A 17 -0.25 -13.63 16.73
N HIS A 18 -0.08 -12.75 15.75
CA HIS A 18 -1.02 -12.62 14.63
C HIS A 18 -1.04 -13.87 13.77
N ASN A 19 0.13 -14.40 13.43
CA ASN A 19 0.24 -15.56 12.53
C ASN A 19 -0.23 -16.88 13.18
N ASP A 20 -0.04 -17.04 14.50
CA ASP A 20 -0.41 -18.27 15.22
C ASP A 20 -1.86 -18.27 15.70
N ASN A 21 -2.35 -17.14 16.23
CA ASN A 21 -3.67 -17.10 16.87
C ASN A 21 -4.81 -16.76 15.91
N ASN A 22 -4.52 -16.17 14.74
CA ASN A 22 -5.54 -15.77 13.81
C ASN A 22 -5.65 -16.73 12.62
N LYS A 23 -6.17 -17.94 12.87
CA LYS A 23 -6.40 -18.97 11.83
C LYS A 23 -7.34 -18.51 10.71
N ASN A 24 -8.13 -17.47 10.94
CA ASN A 24 -9.05 -16.88 9.97
C ASN A 24 -8.48 -15.64 9.27
N ALA A 25 -7.23 -15.24 9.58
CA ALA A 25 -6.60 -14.14 8.89
C ALA A 25 -6.40 -14.48 7.41
N THR A 26 -6.85 -13.59 6.53
CA THR A 26 -6.60 -13.68 5.08
C THR A 26 -5.19 -13.24 4.70
N TYR A 27 -4.38 -12.81 5.67
CA TYR A 27 -3.02 -12.31 5.48
C TYR A 27 -2.10 -12.73 6.62
N LYS A 28 -0.81 -12.76 6.32
CA LYS A 28 0.27 -13.01 7.29
C LYS A 28 1.13 -11.78 7.44
N LEU A 29 1.72 -11.63 8.61
CA LEU A 29 2.74 -10.64 8.87
C LEU A 29 4.13 -11.27 8.76
N GLY A 30 5.14 -10.44 8.51
CA GLY A 30 6.52 -10.88 8.40
C GLY A 30 7.49 -9.76 8.75
N LEU A 31 8.74 -10.14 9.00
CA LEU A 31 9.80 -9.18 9.25
C LEU A 31 10.13 -8.44 7.95
N THR A 32 10.08 -7.12 8.04
CA THR A 32 10.44 -6.22 6.94
C THR A 32 11.50 -5.24 7.43
N ARG A 33 11.99 -4.38 6.54
CA ARG A 33 12.90 -3.28 6.91
C ARG A 33 12.32 -2.27 7.91
N PHE A 34 11.03 -2.37 8.22
CA PHE A 34 10.34 -1.50 9.17
C PHE A 34 10.17 -2.14 10.55
N ALA A 35 10.71 -3.34 10.76
CA ALA A 35 10.48 -4.12 11.98
C ALA A 35 11.04 -3.46 13.25
N ASP A 36 11.97 -2.50 13.15
CA ASP A 36 12.55 -1.76 14.27
C ASP A 36 11.95 -0.36 14.48
N LEU A 37 10.87 -0.04 13.75
CA LEU A 37 10.13 1.21 13.87
C LEU A 37 8.85 1.02 14.68
N THR A 38 8.50 2.02 15.49
CA THR A 38 7.14 2.09 16.05
C THR A 38 6.14 2.42 14.94
N ASN A 39 4.86 2.16 15.16
CA ASN A 39 3.84 2.53 14.19
C ASN A 39 3.83 4.05 13.95
N ASP A 40 4.01 4.87 14.99
CA ASP A 40 4.06 6.33 14.88
C ASP A 40 5.26 6.80 14.03
N GLU A 41 6.44 6.19 14.22
CA GLU A 41 7.62 6.46 13.39
C GLU A 41 7.36 6.07 11.93
N TYR A 42 6.77 4.89 11.68
CA TYR A 42 6.42 4.44 10.34
C TYR A 42 5.45 5.41 9.65
N ARG A 43 4.39 5.85 10.36
CA ARG A 43 3.41 6.81 9.85
C ARG A 43 4.06 8.14 9.49
N SER A 44 4.92 8.66 10.36
CA SER A 44 5.59 9.94 10.14
C SER A 44 6.58 9.91 8.98
N LEU A 45 7.24 8.78 8.73
CA LEU A 45 8.30 8.67 7.72
C LEU A 45 7.77 8.22 6.35
N TYR A 46 6.79 7.32 6.31
CA TYR A 46 6.39 6.64 5.07
C TYR A 46 4.98 7.00 4.58
N LEU A 47 4.10 7.57 5.43
CA LEU A 47 2.72 7.94 5.06
C LEU A 47 2.53 9.45 4.84
N GLY A 48 3.59 10.15 4.42
CA GLY A 48 3.66 11.61 4.37
C GLY A 48 3.00 12.30 3.16
N ALA A 49 2.27 11.59 2.29
CA ALA A 49 1.62 12.23 1.14
C ALA A 49 0.57 13.24 1.60
N ARG A 50 0.81 14.52 1.29
CA ARG A 50 -0.14 15.59 1.54
C ARG A 50 -1.19 15.58 0.43
N THR A 51 -2.33 14.95 0.67
CA THR A 51 -3.50 15.10 -0.20
C THR A 51 -4.08 16.49 0.00
N GLU A 52 -3.67 17.47 -0.80
CA GLU A 52 -4.41 18.74 -0.83
C GLU A 52 -5.83 18.47 -1.36
N PRO A 53 -6.90 18.73 -0.57
CA PRO A 53 -8.28 18.53 -1.02
C PRO A 53 -8.60 19.29 -2.30
N ALA A 54 -7.84 20.36 -2.58
CA ALA A 54 -8.04 21.27 -3.69
C ALA A 54 -7.60 20.74 -5.07
N ARG A 55 -6.76 19.69 -5.16
CA ARG A 55 -6.28 19.19 -6.47
C ARG A 55 -7.21 18.15 -7.11
N GLY A 56 -8.10 17.52 -6.34
CA GLY A 56 -8.90 16.38 -6.79
C GLY A 56 -10.33 16.67 -7.25
N ILE A 57 -10.97 17.76 -6.80
CA ILE A 57 -12.42 17.94 -6.99
C ILE A 57 -12.75 18.91 -8.14
N ALA A 58 -11.81 19.75 -8.58
CA ALA A 58 -12.06 20.75 -9.62
C ALA A 58 -12.01 20.22 -11.08
N LYS A 59 -11.61 18.97 -11.33
CA LYS A 59 -11.47 18.42 -12.70
C LYS A 59 -12.45 17.30 -13.09
N ALA A 60 -13.41 16.94 -12.22
CA ALA A 60 -14.38 15.89 -12.52
C ALA A 60 -15.65 16.37 -13.27
N LYS A 61 -15.72 17.63 -13.71
CA LYS A 61 -16.91 18.13 -14.44
C LYS A 61 -16.98 17.70 -15.91
N ASN A 62 -15.89 17.19 -16.48
CA ASN A 62 -15.85 16.69 -17.86
C ASN A 62 -15.45 15.21 -17.87
N VAL A 63 -16.33 14.36 -17.33
CA VAL A 63 -16.21 12.91 -17.55
C VAL A 63 -16.40 12.68 -19.05
N ASN A 64 -15.32 12.37 -19.75
CA ASN A 64 -15.37 12.06 -21.17
C ASN A 64 -16.08 10.70 -21.33
N LEU A 65 -17.39 10.75 -21.61
CA LEU A 65 -18.27 9.58 -21.75
C LEU A 65 -17.84 8.60 -22.86
N LYS A 66 -16.88 8.98 -23.72
CA LYS A 66 -16.32 8.10 -24.76
C LYS A 66 -15.72 6.81 -24.19
N TYR A 67 -15.15 6.85 -22.98
CA TYR A 67 -14.57 5.66 -22.34
C TYR A 67 -15.62 4.77 -21.66
N LEU A 68 -16.79 5.31 -21.32
CA LEU A 68 -17.90 4.54 -20.75
C LEU A 68 -18.70 3.79 -21.83
N ALA A 69 -18.76 4.35 -23.05
CA ALA A 69 -19.44 3.72 -24.17
C ALA A 69 -18.72 2.46 -24.68
N ALA A 70 -17.40 2.37 -24.51
CA ALA A 70 -16.59 1.21 -24.93
C ALA A 70 -16.84 -0.06 -24.09
N VAL A 71 -17.41 0.07 -22.88
CA VAL A 71 -17.61 -1.06 -21.95
C VAL A 71 -18.95 -1.79 -22.20
N LYS A 72 -19.82 -1.25 -23.07
CA LYS A 72 -21.18 -1.78 -23.23
C LYS A 72 -21.18 -3.01 -24.16
N GLY A 73 -21.06 -4.20 -23.57
CA GLY A 73 -21.22 -5.48 -24.27
C GLY A 73 -19.96 -6.34 -24.37
N GLU A 74 -18.86 -5.95 -23.73
CA GLU A 74 -17.64 -6.77 -23.68
C GLU A 74 -17.64 -7.67 -22.45
N GLU A 75 -17.39 -8.97 -22.64
CA GLU A 75 -17.09 -9.90 -21.55
C GLU A 75 -15.68 -9.61 -21.01
N LEU A 76 -15.60 -9.12 -19.78
CA LEU A 76 -14.34 -8.87 -19.10
C LEU A 76 -13.80 -10.15 -18.47
N PRO A 77 -12.46 -10.32 -18.38
CA PRO A 77 -11.87 -11.46 -17.71
C PRO A 77 -12.16 -11.44 -16.20
N GLU A 78 -12.27 -12.63 -15.60
CA GLU A 78 -12.49 -12.79 -14.16
C GLU A 78 -11.33 -12.25 -13.31
N THR A 79 -10.09 -12.33 -13.83
CA THR A 79 -8.88 -11.84 -13.17
C THR A 79 -7.94 -11.13 -14.14
N VAL A 80 -7.22 -10.12 -13.66
CA VAL A 80 -6.25 -9.35 -14.46
C VAL A 80 -4.98 -9.11 -13.65
N ASP A 81 -3.82 -9.39 -14.25
CA ASP A 81 -2.50 -9.03 -13.73
C ASP A 81 -1.67 -8.33 -14.81
N TRP A 82 -1.58 -7.00 -14.72
CA TRP A 82 -0.84 -6.17 -15.69
C TRP A 82 0.67 -6.45 -15.73
N ARG A 83 1.24 -7.10 -14.71
CA ARG A 83 2.65 -7.51 -14.71
C ARG A 83 2.92 -8.54 -15.82
N GLN A 84 1.94 -9.39 -16.12
CA GLN A 84 2.03 -10.41 -17.17
C GLN A 84 2.01 -9.78 -18.57
N ASN A 85 1.50 -8.54 -18.69
CA ASN A 85 1.39 -7.81 -19.94
C ASN A 85 2.52 -6.79 -20.16
N GLY A 86 3.54 -6.77 -19.28
CA GLY A 86 4.65 -5.81 -19.38
C GLY A 86 4.26 -4.35 -19.11
N ALA A 87 3.06 -4.12 -18.56
CA ALA A 87 2.54 -2.76 -18.32
C ALA A 87 2.92 -2.21 -16.94
N VAL A 88 3.68 -2.97 -16.13
CA VAL A 88 4.09 -2.60 -14.77
C VAL A 88 5.61 -2.52 -14.71
N ASN A 89 6.13 -1.34 -14.33
CA ASN A 89 7.56 -1.11 -14.10
C ASN A 89 8.06 -1.83 -12.83
N PRO A 90 9.38 -2.02 -12.67
CA PRO A 90 9.95 -2.54 -11.43
C PRO A 90 9.53 -1.73 -10.20
N ILE A 91 9.44 -2.42 -9.05
CA ILE A 91 9.10 -1.81 -7.76
C ILE A 91 10.16 -0.76 -7.40
N LYS A 92 9.71 0.41 -6.95
CA LYS A 92 10.56 1.53 -6.52
C LYS A 92 10.49 1.73 -5.00
N ASP A 93 11.41 2.53 -4.47
CA ASP A 93 11.44 2.93 -3.05
C ASP A 93 11.30 4.46 -2.92
N GLN A 94 10.27 4.90 -2.20
CA GLN A 94 10.00 6.32 -1.94
C GLN A 94 10.93 6.93 -0.87
N GLY A 95 11.62 6.10 -0.09
CA GLY A 95 12.33 6.53 1.11
C GLY A 95 11.39 7.22 2.11
N THR A 96 11.91 8.18 2.86
CA THR A 96 11.17 8.89 3.92
C THR A 96 10.58 10.23 3.47
N CYS A 97 10.53 10.50 2.15
CA CYS A 97 10.18 11.82 1.61
C CYS A 97 8.66 12.10 1.58
N GLY A 98 7.81 11.07 1.66
CA GLY A 98 6.36 11.24 1.46
C GLY A 98 5.97 11.50 0.01
N SER A 99 6.71 10.94 -0.96
CA SER A 99 6.56 11.13 -2.40
C SER A 99 5.74 10.03 -3.11
N CYS A 100 4.81 9.38 -2.41
CA CYS A 100 3.99 8.31 -3.00
C CYS A 100 2.83 8.78 -3.90
N TRP A 101 2.72 10.10 -4.14
CA TRP A 101 1.75 10.72 -5.04
C TRP A 101 2.32 10.91 -6.45
#